data_AF-A0A356ZB46-F1
#
_entry.id   AF-A0A356ZB46-F1
#
_cell.length_a   1.000
_cell.length_b   1.000
_cell.length_c   1.000
_cell.angle_alpha   90.00
_cell.angle_beta   90.00
_cell.angle_gamma   90.00
#
_symmetry.space_group_name_H-M   'P 1'
#
loop_
_entity.id
_entity.type
_entity.pdbx_description
1 polymer ?
#
loop_
_entity_poly.entity_id
_entity_poly.type
_entity_poly.pdbx_seq_one_letter_code
_entity_poly.pdbx_strand_id
1 'polypeptide(L)'
;MKNDKIVLLFKYRNDFKTIRQLMNWWDPVGLINSGAPEDEYDDVTEQILLELNKGTNQKHLAVFICSIFENDFDFEISAEDANIFVARLKPNPLG
;
A
#
# COMPACT_ATOMS: atom_id res chain seq x y z
N MET A 1 -12.91 0.38 -18.57
CA MET A 1 -11.81 -0.32 -17.87
C MET A 1 -10.48 0.43 -17.90
N LYS A 2 -9.85 0.73 -19.07
CA LYS A 2 -8.59 1.52 -19.09
C LYS A 2 -8.74 2.99 -18.62
N ASN A 3 -9.88 3.62 -18.90
CA ASN A 3 -10.14 5.01 -18.51
C ASN A 3 -10.40 5.17 -17.00
N ASP A 4 -10.96 4.15 -16.35
CA ASP A 4 -11.34 4.22 -14.94
C ASP A 4 -10.08 4.24 -14.05
N LYS A 5 -9.07 3.41 -14.36
CA LYS A 5 -7.78 3.40 -13.65
C LYS A 5 -7.06 4.76 -13.75
N ILE A 6 -7.07 5.39 -14.92
CA ILE A 6 -6.43 6.70 -15.14
C ILE A 6 -7.16 7.82 -14.37
N VAL A 7 -8.49 7.81 -14.37
CA VAL A 7 -9.30 8.78 -13.63
C VAL A 7 -9.12 8.61 -12.11
N LEU A 8 -9.07 7.37 -11.63
CA LEU A 8 -8.74 7.07 -10.23
C LEU A 8 -7.34 7.59 -9.86
N LEU A 9 -6.30 7.27 -10.64
CA LEU A 9 -4.93 7.73 -10.35
C LEU A 9 -4.80 9.25 -10.32
N PHE A 10 -5.54 9.97 -11.17
CA PHE A 10 -5.58 11.43 -11.11
C PHE A 10 -6.34 11.95 -9.88
N LYS A 11 -7.49 11.35 -9.56
CA LYS A 11 -8.32 11.73 -8.41
C LYS A 11 -7.61 11.50 -7.07
N TYR A 12 -6.85 10.40 -6.99
CA TYR A 12 -6.22 9.92 -5.76
C TYR A 12 -4.70 10.13 -5.75
N ARG A 13 -4.18 11.01 -6.59
CA ARG A 13 -2.73 11.28 -6.71
C ARG A 13 -2.06 11.63 -5.37
N ASN A 14 -2.76 12.39 -4.52
CA ASN A 14 -2.25 12.76 -3.20
C ASN A 14 -2.26 11.58 -2.22
N ASP A 15 -3.28 10.72 -2.30
CA ASP A 15 -3.37 9.52 -1.47
C ASP A 15 -2.29 8.52 -1.89
N PHE A 16 -2.11 8.29 -3.20
CA PHE A 16 -1.01 7.49 -3.73
C PHE A 16 0.34 7.99 -3.20
N LYS A 17 0.62 9.29 -3.31
CA LYS A 17 1.89 9.86 -2.82
C LYS A 17 2.06 9.64 -1.31
N THR A 18 0.99 9.78 -0.53
CA THR A 18 1.02 9.59 0.93
C THR A 18 1.28 8.13 1.29
N ILE A 19 0.60 7.20 0.62
CA ILE A 19 0.76 5.76 0.84
C ILE A 19 2.15 5.31 0.41
N ARG A 20 2.64 5.78 -0.75
CA ARG A 20 4.01 5.51 -1.23
C ARG A 20 5.06 5.97 -0.23
N GLN A 21 4.93 7.19 0.30
CA GLN A 21 5.85 7.70 1.32
C GLN A 21 5.84 6.84 2.57
N LEU A 22 4.66 6.37 3.00
CA LEU A 22 4.55 5.48 4.15
C LEU A 22 5.15 4.09 3.86
N MET A 23 4.94 3.56 2.66
CA MET A 23 5.48 2.27 2.22
C MET A 23 7.01 2.31 2.15
N ASN A 24 7.58 3.36 1.56
CA ASN A 24 9.02 3.56 1.50
C ASN A 24 9.65 3.80 2.89
N TRP A 25 8.89 4.37 3.83
CA TRP A 25 9.34 4.50 5.22
C TRP A 25 9.28 3.17 5.98
N TRP A 26 8.25 2.36 5.73
CA TRP A 26 8.11 1.04 6.35
C TRP A 26 9.14 0.06 5.81
N ASP A 27 9.39 0.11 4.50
CA ASP A 27 10.39 -0.67 3.76
C ASP A 27 10.52 -2.12 4.25
N PRO A 28 9.43 -2.91 4.20
CA PRO A 28 9.36 -4.20 4.89
C PRO A 28 10.42 -5.20 4.40
N VAL A 29 10.84 -5.09 3.14
CA VAL A 29 11.86 -5.97 2.53
C VAL A 29 13.26 -5.33 2.54
N GLY A 30 13.39 -4.07 2.97
CA GLY A 30 14.68 -3.37 3.03
C GLY A 30 15.21 -2.89 1.68
N LEU A 31 14.37 -2.82 0.64
CA LEU A 31 14.76 -2.43 -0.73
C LEU A 31 15.22 -0.98 -0.78
N ILE A 32 14.45 -0.07 -0.17
CA ILE A 32 14.76 1.37 -0.16
C ILE A 32 16.04 1.63 0.62
N ASN A 33 16.17 1.03 1.81
CA ASN A 33 17.36 1.16 2.63
C ASN A 33 18.61 0.53 1.96
N SER A 34 18.41 -0.41 1.03
CA SER A 34 19.48 -1.00 0.20
C SER A 34 19.83 -0.16 -1.03
N GLY A 35 19.19 0.99 -1.23
CA GLY A 35 19.45 1.91 -2.33
C GLY A 35 18.61 1.68 -3.58
N ALA A 36 17.54 0.89 -3.49
CA ALA A 36 16.58 0.77 -4.58
C ALA A 36 15.84 2.11 -4.82
N PRO A 37 15.37 2.35 -6.06
CA PRO A 37 14.52 3.50 -6.37
C PRO A 37 13.26 3.59 -5.50
N GLU A 38 12.75 4.81 -5.30
CA GLU A 38 11.54 5.06 -4.49
C GLU A 38 10.25 4.49 -5.09
N ASP A 39 10.24 4.03 -6.34
CA ASP A 39 9.09 3.44 -7.03
C ASP A 39 9.01 1.91 -6.90
N GLU A 40 9.93 1.29 -6.17
CA GLU A 40 9.98 -0.18 -6.01
C GLU A 40 8.68 -0.76 -5.43
N TYR A 41 7.99 -0.02 -4.56
CA TYR A 41 6.71 -0.43 -3.99
C TYR A 41 5.49 0.25 -4.64
N ASP A 42 5.61 0.84 -5.83
CA ASP A 42 4.49 1.53 -6.50
C ASP A 42 3.34 0.56 -6.80
N ASP A 43 3.62 -0.66 -7.23
CA ASP A 43 2.58 -1.67 -7.50
C ASP A 43 1.81 -2.05 -6.23
N VAL A 44 2.50 -2.23 -5.10
CA VAL A 44 1.88 -2.50 -3.79
C VAL A 44 1.04 -1.29 -3.34
N THR A 45 1.56 -0.08 -3.56
CA THR A 45 0.88 1.18 -3.26
C THR A 45 -0.42 1.32 -4.05
N GLU A 46 -0.41 1.00 -5.35
CA GLU A 46 -1.61 1.00 -6.18
C GLU A 46 -2.65 0.01 -5.67
N GLN A 47 -2.23 -1.20 -5.30
CA GLN A 47 -3.13 -2.24 -4.79
C GLN A 47 -3.78 -1.83 -3.46
N ILE A 48 -3.02 -1.27 -2.52
CA ILE A 48 -3.56 -0.74 -1.25
C ILE A 48 -4.57 0.38 -1.51
N LEU A 49 -4.25 1.31 -2.41
CA LEU A 49 -5.15 2.41 -2.75
C LEU A 49 -6.47 1.91 -3.36
N LEU A 50 -6.42 0.87 -4.19
CA LEU A 50 -7.62 0.25 -4.77
C LEU A 50 -8.48 -0.42 -3.69
N GLU A 51 -7.88 -1.13 -2.74
CA GLU A 51 -8.61 -1.76 -1.62
C GLU A 51 -9.25 -0.73 -0.69
N LEU A 52 -8.54 0.35 -0.36
CA LEU A 52 -9.10 1.46 0.42
C LEU A 52 -10.31 2.10 -0.28
N ASN A 53 -10.25 2.26 -1.61
CA ASN A 53 -11.36 2.77 -2.40
C ASN A 53 -12.55 1.82 -2.50
N LYS A 54 -12.34 0.51 -2.33
CA LYS A 54 -13.43 -0.49 -2.21
C LYS A 54 -14.08 -0.46 -0.82
N GLY A 55 -13.53 0.29 0.14
CA GLY A 55 -14.01 0.30 1.53
C GLY A 55 -13.54 -0.90 2.34
N THR A 56 -12.43 -1.54 1.94
CA THR A 56 -11.84 -2.65 2.69
C THR A 56 -11.45 -2.19 4.09
N ASN A 57 -11.90 -2.92 5.11
CA ASN A 57 -11.58 -2.60 6.50
C ASN A 57 -10.11 -2.91 6.83
N GLN A 58 -9.59 -2.31 7.91
CA GLN A 58 -8.18 -2.43 8.30
C GLN A 58 -7.72 -3.88 8.50
N LYS A 59 -8.56 -4.73 9.11
CA LYS A 59 -8.21 -6.14 9.35
C LYS A 59 -8.02 -6.90 8.04
N HIS A 60 -8.93 -6.72 7.08
CA HIS A 60 -8.81 -7.35 5.76
C HIS A 60 -7.65 -6.76 4.96
N LEU A 61 -7.39 -5.46 5.09
CA LEU A 61 -6.26 -4.81 4.43
C LEU A 61 -4.91 -5.34 4.95
N ALA A 62 -4.77 -5.57 6.26
CA ALA A 62 -3.55 -6.15 6.82
C ALA A 62 -3.27 -7.56 6.28
N VAL A 63 -4.31 -8.42 6.23
CA VAL A 63 -4.21 -9.76 5.63
C VAL A 63 -3.85 -9.69 4.14
N PHE A 64 -4.46 -8.77 3.40
CA PHE A 64 -4.17 -8.56 1.99
C PHE A 64 -2.71 -8.14 1.77
N ILE A 65 -2.20 -7.21 2.58
CA ILE A 65 -0.79 -6.79 2.52
C ILE A 65 0.15 -7.97 2.80
N CYS A 66 -0.08 -8.75 3.85
CA CYS A 66 0.71 -9.96 4.11
C CYS A 66 0.75 -10.88 2.89
N SER A 67 -0.40 -11.09 2.24
CA SER A 67 -0.47 -11.96 1.06
C SER A 67 0.28 -11.41 -0.16
N ILE A 68 0.36 -10.09 -0.33
CA ILE A 68 1.18 -9.49 -1.40
C ILE A 68 2.65 -9.81 -1.16
N PHE A 69 3.15 -9.57 0.05
CA PHE A 69 4.58 -9.77 0.34
C PHE A 69 5.00 -11.24 0.31
N GLU A 70 4.14 -12.14 0.76
CA GLU A 70 4.39 -13.57 0.64
C GLU A 70 4.47 -14.02 -0.84
N ASN A 71 3.54 -13.57 -1.68
CA ASN A 71 3.45 -14.04 -3.07
C ASN A 71 4.42 -13.33 -4.04
N ASP A 72 4.61 -12.01 -3.88
CA ASP A 72 5.34 -11.19 -4.84
C ASP A 72 6.81 -11.00 -4.44
N PHE A 73 7.13 -11.13 -3.15
CA PHE A 73 8.47 -10.89 -2.60
C PHE A 73 9.08 -12.11 -1.89
N ASP A 74 8.36 -13.23 -1.78
CA ASP A 74 8.76 -14.40 -0.98
C ASP A 74 9.16 -13.98 0.46
N PHE A 75 8.43 -13.01 1.02
CA PHE A 75 8.74 -12.35 2.28
C PHE A 75 7.57 -12.39 3.25
N GLU A 76 7.76 -13.00 4.41
CA GLU A 76 6.73 -13.08 5.44
C GLU A 76 6.69 -11.81 6.30
N ILE A 77 5.55 -11.13 6.29
CA ILE A 77 5.26 -10.01 7.19
C ILE A 77 4.40 -10.49 8.34
N SER A 78 4.82 -10.19 9.58
CA SER A 78 4.02 -10.52 10.75
C SER A 78 2.68 -9.77 10.73
N ALA A 79 1.62 -10.43 11.21
CA ALA A 79 0.30 -9.79 11.30
C ALA A 79 0.35 -8.49 12.15
N GLU A 80 1.22 -8.42 13.16
CA GLU A 80 1.39 -7.23 13.98
C GLU A 80 2.00 -6.07 13.17
N ASP A 81 3.06 -6.32 12.41
CA ASP A 81 3.71 -5.29 11.59
C ASP A 81 2.75 -4.76 10.51
N ALA A 82 1.99 -5.65 9.87
CA ALA A 82 0.98 -5.26 8.89
C ALA A 82 -0.13 -4.40 9.53
N ASN A 83 -0.60 -4.75 10.74
CA ASN A 83 -1.59 -3.94 11.46
C ASN A 83 -1.04 -2.57 11.86
N ILE A 84 0.22 -2.49 12.28
CA ILE A 84 0.94 -1.26 12.60
C ILE A 84 1.06 -0.35 11.37
N PHE A 85 1.35 -0.91 10.20
CA PHE A 85 1.37 -0.19 8.93
C PHE A 85 -0.03 0.31 8.57
N VAL A 86 -1.04 -0.57 8.59
CA VAL A 86 -2.42 -0.22 8.23
C VAL A 86 -3.02 0.84 9.16
N ALA A 87 -2.68 0.82 10.45
CA ALA A 87 -3.12 1.84 11.41
C ALA A 87 -2.55 3.25 11.11
N ARG A 88 -1.43 3.33 10.38
CA ARG A 88 -0.82 4.60 9.92
C ARG A 88 -1.40 5.11 8.61
N LEU A 89 -2.07 4.23 7.83
CA LEU A 89 -2.89 4.70 6.72
C LEU A 89 -4.01 5.55 7.34
N LYS A 90 -4.05 6.84 6.97
CA LYS A 90 -5.07 7.75 7.50
C LYS A 90 -6.44 7.09 7.30
N PRO A 91 -7.35 7.15 8.29
CA PRO A 91 -8.73 6.81 8.03
C PRO A 91 -9.16 7.69 6.86
N ASN A 92 -9.68 7.03 5.84
CA ASN A 92 -10.14 7.62 4.60
C ASN A 92 -10.81 8.99 4.89
N PRO A 93 -10.35 10.12 4.33
CA PRO A 93 -11.01 11.42 4.50
C PRO A 93 -12.32 11.53 3.69
N LEU A 94 -12.93 10.41 3.32
CA LEU A 94 -14.32 10.36 2.88
C LEU A 94 -15.18 10.48 4.16
N GLY A 95 -15.76 11.62 4.52
CA GLY A 95 -16.44 12.52 3.60
C GLY A 95 -17.63 11.77 3.03
#